data_AF-A0A1G4JVP6-F1
#
_entry.id   AF-A0A1G4JVP6-F1
#
_cell.length_a   1.000
_cell.length_b   1.000
_cell.length_c   1.000
_cell.angle_alpha   90.00
_cell.angle_beta   90.00
_cell.angle_gamma   90.00
#
_symmetry.space_group_name_H-M   'P 1'
#
loop_
_entity.id
_entity.type
_entity.pdbx_description
1 polymer ?
#
loop_
_entity_poly.entity_id
_entity_poly.type
_entity_poly.pdbx_seq_one_letter_code
_entity_poly.pdbx_strand_id
1 'polypeptide(L)'
;MLLHSVLRRAPFLYKRASCIPRSFSWPRRFESTSNTAVLLQKNLAQRNNALYNDSNDTLRCTILDSQGNVGTPSLEVKREDLISMHGMLPRDLRKIEKSRKKDLVPILLVRENSIFISLLTIRALVKCDTVILFDSVGLSLESRAHRTFLNDLSLRLRNQDVNGMTRDPLPYEFRALESIFVCALSNLTAEMKVHLTVTRGILQDLEYSITRDKLRFLLVQNKKLSQFYKKTSLMGEMIDDLLDQDDDLCEMYLSSKRAGKFRDEKDHAEIEMLLETYYAHVEEIVQTIGSTISDVRTTEEIINIILDSNRNQLMLLGLRFSIGLLSMGGALYVASLYGMNLENYIEDGNIGFLLVTTVCVFSMSLIFIYSIRQLHRLQKMTLTESSKGKA
;
A
#
# COMPACT_ATOMS: atom_id res chain seq x y z
N MET A 1 8.14 -71.54 -15.12
CA MET A 1 9.16 -72.54 -14.72
C MET A 1 9.96 -71.90 -13.59
N LEU A 2 9.57 -72.16 -12.34
CA LEU A 2 10.23 -73.12 -11.42
C LEU A 2 11.66 -72.64 -11.08
N LEU A 3 11.93 -71.96 -9.95
CA LEU A 3 11.81 -72.35 -8.54
C LEU A 3 12.73 -73.51 -8.17
N HIS A 4 13.77 -73.25 -7.36
CA HIS A 4 14.43 -74.15 -6.37
C HIS A 4 15.64 -73.39 -5.79
N SER A 5 15.61 -72.82 -4.57
CA SER A 5 15.64 -73.42 -3.22
C SER A 5 17.01 -74.00 -2.81
N VAL A 6 17.44 -73.74 -1.57
CA VAL A 6 17.79 -74.72 -0.50
C VAL A 6 18.69 -73.98 0.52
N LEU A 7 18.25 -73.54 1.71
CA LEU A 7 17.88 -74.24 2.97
C LEU A 7 19.03 -75.00 3.67
N ARG A 8 19.35 -74.59 4.91
CA ARG A 8 19.78 -75.40 6.08
C ARG A 8 20.18 -74.45 7.21
N ARG A 9 19.93 -74.64 8.51
CA ARG A 9 19.10 -75.55 9.33
C ARG A 9 19.22 -75.00 10.78
N ALA A 10 18.17 -75.18 11.57
CA ALA A 10 18.00 -74.86 13.01
C ALA A 10 18.95 -75.70 13.95
N PRO A 11 18.94 -75.67 15.31
CA PRO A 11 17.76 -75.56 16.20
C PRO A 11 17.87 -74.92 17.61
N PHE A 12 16.68 -74.88 18.21
CA PHE A 12 16.18 -74.64 19.59
C PHE A 12 16.95 -75.20 20.82
N LEU A 13 16.73 -74.51 21.97
CA LEU A 13 16.43 -74.97 23.37
C LEU A 13 17.19 -74.08 24.40
N TYR A 14 16.83 -73.85 25.66
CA TYR A 14 15.59 -73.74 26.47
C TYR A 14 16.04 -73.17 27.85
N LYS A 15 15.16 -72.41 28.52
CA LYS A 15 15.08 -72.14 30.00
C LYS A 15 15.98 -71.10 30.72
N ARG A 16 15.25 -70.21 31.42
CA ARG A 16 15.34 -69.76 32.84
C ARG A 16 16.12 -68.48 33.23
N ALA A 17 15.30 -67.47 33.57
CA ALA A 17 15.25 -66.70 34.82
C ALA A 17 16.34 -65.65 35.17
N SER A 18 15.80 -64.46 35.48
CA SER A 18 16.24 -63.46 36.46
C SER A 18 17.64 -62.86 36.32
N CYS A 19 17.69 -61.58 35.95
CA CYS A 19 18.16 -60.52 36.85
C CYS A 19 18.07 -59.14 36.17
N ILE A 20 17.67 -58.16 36.97
CA ILE A 20 17.43 -56.74 36.66
C ILE A 20 18.70 -56.08 36.10
N PRO A 21 18.66 -55.28 35.01
CA PRO A 21 19.75 -54.39 34.67
C PRO A 21 19.46 -52.95 35.12
N ARG A 22 20.46 -52.41 35.81
CA ARG A 22 20.67 -50.98 36.06
C ARG A 22 20.93 -50.22 34.76
N SER A 23 20.52 -48.94 34.79
CA SER A 23 21.03 -47.80 34.02
C SER A 23 20.98 -47.89 32.48
N PHE A 24 19.95 -47.26 31.90
CA PHE A 24 19.99 -46.74 30.54
C PHE A 24 19.65 -45.25 30.58
N SER A 25 20.65 -44.42 30.30
CA SER A 25 20.56 -42.97 30.20
C SER A 25 19.77 -42.55 28.96
N TRP A 26 18.73 -41.75 29.15
CA TRP A 26 17.98 -41.10 28.08
C TRP A 26 18.77 -39.90 27.52
N PRO A 27 18.62 -39.55 26.22
CA PRO A 27 19.29 -38.40 25.65
C PRO A 27 18.69 -37.09 26.19
N ARG A 28 19.58 -36.11 26.36
CA ARG A 28 19.32 -34.77 26.92
C ARG A 28 18.14 -34.09 26.25
N ARG A 29 17.17 -33.71 27.08
CA ARG A 29 16.11 -32.75 26.81
C ARG A 29 16.75 -31.42 26.42
N PHE A 30 16.44 -30.92 25.22
CA PHE A 30 16.84 -29.60 24.76
C PHE A 30 16.04 -28.56 25.56
N GLU A 31 16.64 -27.95 26.57
CA GLU A 31 16.11 -26.74 27.23
C GLU A 31 16.21 -25.57 26.24
N SER A 32 15.11 -25.26 25.56
CA SER A 32 14.92 -23.95 24.93
C SER A 32 14.11 -23.08 25.88
N THR A 33 14.84 -22.18 26.51
CA THR A 33 14.48 -21.32 27.63
C THR A 33 13.61 -20.14 27.19
N SER A 34 12.55 -19.92 27.98
CA SER A 34 11.88 -18.65 28.34
C SER A 34 11.38 -17.66 27.28
N ASN A 35 12.05 -17.42 26.16
CA ASN A 35 11.71 -16.29 25.28
C ASN A 35 10.43 -16.50 24.47
N THR A 36 10.17 -17.72 24.00
CA THR A 36 8.95 -18.06 23.25
C THR A 36 7.73 -18.12 24.15
N ALA A 37 7.88 -18.66 25.36
CA ALA A 37 6.84 -18.68 26.38
C ALA A 37 6.50 -17.27 26.87
N VAL A 38 7.51 -16.40 27.07
CA VAL A 38 7.30 -14.98 27.41
C VAL A 38 6.69 -14.20 26.25
N LEU A 39 7.05 -14.49 24.99
CA LEU A 39 6.42 -13.90 23.81
C LEU A 39 4.96 -14.35 23.64
N LEU A 40 4.67 -15.62 23.87
CA LEU A 40 3.31 -16.14 23.88
C LEU A 40 2.51 -15.56 25.04
N GLN A 41 3.09 -15.46 26.23
CA GLN A 41 2.44 -14.86 27.39
C GLN A 41 2.23 -13.36 27.20
N LYS A 42 3.18 -12.64 26.57
CA LYS A 42 3.00 -11.23 26.16
C LYS A 42 1.91 -11.08 25.09
N ASN A 43 1.89 -11.96 24.08
CA ASN A 43 0.86 -11.93 23.04
C ASN A 43 -0.52 -12.29 23.60
N LEU A 44 -0.61 -13.28 24.48
CA LEU A 44 -1.84 -13.69 25.14
C LEU A 44 -2.29 -12.63 26.14
N ALA A 45 -1.39 -12.00 26.89
CA ALA A 45 -1.71 -10.86 27.75
C ALA A 45 -2.11 -9.61 26.95
N GLN A 46 -1.49 -9.33 25.79
CA GLN A 46 -1.96 -8.29 24.86
C GLN A 46 -3.34 -8.61 24.29
N ARG A 47 -3.62 -9.89 23.99
CA ARG A 47 -4.94 -10.35 23.54
C ARG A 47 -5.98 -10.28 24.66
N ASN A 48 -5.60 -10.59 25.89
CA ASN A 48 -6.47 -10.56 27.06
C ASN A 48 -6.75 -9.12 27.52
N ASN A 49 -5.75 -8.23 27.48
CA ASN A 49 -5.93 -6.79 27.72
C ASN A 49 -6.81 -6.13 26.65
N ALA A 50 -6.86 -6.68 25.43
CA ALA A 50 -7.81 -6.25 24.40
C ALA A 50 -9.24 -6.76 24.62
N LEU A 51 -9.44 -7.74 25.51
CA LEU A 51 -10.73 -8.32 25.88
C LEU A 51 -11.26 -7.81 27.24
N TYR A 52 -10.37 -7.36 28.14
CA TYR A 52 -10.70 -6.96 29.52
C TYR A 52 -10.85 -5.44 29.75
N ASN A 53 -10.72 -4.60 28.73
CA ASN A 53 -10.96 -3.15 28.86
C ASN A 53 -12.42 -2.73 28.60
N ASP A 54 -13.36 -3.69 28.55
CA ASP A 54 -14.78 -3.48 28.23
C ASP A 54 -15.60 -2.90 29.41
N SER A 55 -15.00 -2.79 30.60
CA SER A 55 -15.70 -2.43 31.84
C SER A 55 -15.63 -0.94 32.24
N ASN A 56 -15.07 -0.06 31.40
CA ASN A 56 -15.09 1.40 31.61
C ASN A 56 -15.00 2.17 30.26
N ASP A 57 -15.79 1.76 29.25
CA ASP A 57 -15.78 2.38 27.92
C ASP A 57 -16.55 3.71 27.94
N THR A 58 -15.94 4.72 28.56
CA THR A 58 -16.35 6.11 28.39
C THR A 58 -15.87 6.58 27.01
N LEU A 59 -16.81 7.12 26.24
CA LEU A 59 -16.52 7.72 24.95
C LEU A 59 -16.47 9.22 25.11
N ARG A 60 -15.38 9.81 24.64
CA ARG A 60 -15.25 11.25 24.56
C ARG A 60 -16.07 11.74 23.39
N CYS A 61 -17.05 12.59 23.66
CA CYS A 61 -17.88 13.18 22.61
C CYS A 61 -18.06 14.68 22.82
N THR A 62 -18.26 15.38 21.71
CA THR A 62 -18.65 16.78 21.68
C THR A 62 -20.08 16.84 21.17
N ILE A 63 -20.99 17.35 21.99
CA ILE A 63 -22.42 17.44 21.66
C ILE A 63 -22.71 18.88 21.22
N LEU A 64 -23.38 19.02 20.08
CA LEU A 64 -23.90 20.29 19.59
C LEU A 64 -25.43 20.30 19.75
N ASP A 65 -25.96 21.41 20.25
CA ASP A 65 -27.40 21.61 20.46
C ASP A 65 -28.12 22.05 19.17
N SER A 66 -29.44 22.21 19.27
CA SER A 66 -30.31 22.64 18.16
C SER A 66 -30.02 24.05 17.65
N GLN A 67 -29.31 24.85 18.46
CA GLN A 67 -28.90 26.21 18.15
C GLN A 67 -27.43 26.27 17.67
N GLY A 68 -26.78 25.11 17.46
CA GLY A 68 -25.40 25.02 17.03
C GLY A 68 -24.39 25.51 18.07
N ASN A 69 -24.76 25.58 19.34
CA ASN A 69 -23.82 25.81 20.42
C ASN A 69 -23.10 24.50 20.75
N VAL A 70 -21.78 24.60 20.90
CA VAL A 70 -20.96 23.50 21.37
C VAL A 70 -21.21 23.37 22.88
N GLY A 71 -21.72 22.22 23.31
CA GLY A 71 -21.80 21.84 24.72
C GLY A 71 -20.42 21.70 25.34
N THR A 72 -20.30 21.12 26.54
CA THR A 72 -18.99 20.87 27.15
C THR A 72 -18.13 20.02 26.21
N PRO A 73 -17.00 20.56 25.68
CA PRO A 73 -16.14 19.80 24.79
C PRO A 73 -15.55 18.63 25.54
N SER A 74 -15.43 17.48 24.89
CA SER A 74 -14.83 16.27 25.47
C SER A 74 -15.59 15.67 26.66
N LEU A 75 -16.93 15.63 26.60
CA LEU A 75 -17.73 14.93 27.62
C LEU A 75 -17.46 13.43 27.53
N GLU A 76 -17.04 12.81 28.63
CA GLU A 76 -16.88 11.36 28.73
C GLU A 76 -18.23 10.74 29.10
N VAL A 77 -18.90 10.17 28.09
CA VAL A 77 -20.22 9.55 28.26
C VAL A 77 -20.07 8.04 28.28
N LYS A 78 -20.76 7.36 29.20
CA LYS A 78 -20.74 5.90 29.25
C LYS A 78 -21.44 5.32 28.03
N ARG A 79 -20.92 4.19 27.53
CA ARG A 79 -21.53 3.36 26.50
C ARG A 79 -23.03 3.11 26.71
N GLU A 80 -23.40 2.77 27.95
CA GLU A 80 -24.80 2.47 28.31
C GLU A 80 -25.70 3.71 28.20
N ASP A 81 -25.19 4.88 28.58
CA ASP A 81 -25.89 6.16 28.47
C ASP A 81 -26.08 6.55 27.01
N LEU A 82 -25.10 6.30 26.14
CA LEU A 82 -25.22 6.56 24.70
C LEU A 82 -26.23 5.63 24.00
N ILE A 83 -26.32 4.37 24.41
CA ILE A 83 -27.30 3.40 23.88
C ILE A 83 -28.71 3.78 24.33
N SER A 84 -28.88 4.06 25.63
CA SER A 84 -30.19 4.35 26.23
C SER A 84 -30.71 5.75 25.90
N MET A 85 -29.87 6.78 25.96
CA MET A 85 -30.27 8.17 25.72
C MET A 85 -30.35 8.53 24.24
N HIS A 86 -29.64 7.79 23.38
CA HIS A 86 -29.57 8.13 21.96
C HIS A 86 -30.08 7.07 21.00
N GLY A 87 -30.60 5.95 21.51
CA GLY A 87 -31.25 4.92 20.69
C GLY A 87 -30.28 4.17 19.77
N MET A 88 -28.98 4.18 20.09
CA MET A 88 -27.98 3.50 19.28
C MET A 88 -28.00 1.99 19.53
N LEU A 89 -27.95 1.20 18.46
CA LEU A 89 -27.79 -0.26 18.57
C LEU A 89 -26.37 -0.60 19.04
N PRO A 90 -26.19 -1.60 19.93
CA PRO A 90 -24.86 -2.06 20.38
C PRO A 90 -23.92 -2.45 19.22
N ARG A 91 -24.48 -2.87 18.08
CA ARG A 91 -23.76 -3.17 16.83
C ARG A 91 -23.09 -1.93 16.23
N ASP A 92 -23.78 -0.80 16.24
CA ASP A 92 -23.30 0.43 15.61
C ASP A 92 -22.16 1.03 16.46
N LEU A 93 -22.25 0.91 17.79
CA LEU A 93 -21.16 1.24 18.71
C LEU A 93 -19.91 0.35 18.53
N ARG A 94 -20.12 -0.95 18.30
CA ARG A 94 -19.01 -1.87 17.98
C ARG A 94 -18.35 -1.52 16.63
N LYS A 95 -19.10 -0.97 15.67
CA LYS A 95 -18.53 -0.45 14.41
C LYS A 95 -17.68 0.79 14.69
N ILE A 96 -18.10 1.70 15.57
CA ILE A 96 -17.32 2.85 16.04
C ILE A 96 -15.99 2.39 16.65
N GLU A 97 -16.02 1.42 17.57
CA GLU A 97 -14.81 0.88 18.22
C GLU A 97 -13.88 0.09 17.30
N LYS A 98 -14.43 -0.73 16.39
CA LYS A 98 -13.61 -1.48 15.43
C LYS A 98 -12.99 -0.55 14.39
N SER A 99 -13.74 0.49 13.97
CA SER A 99 -13.24 1.56 13.11
C SER A 99 -12.10 2.34 13.77
N ARG A 100 -12.05 2.49 15.12
CA ARG A 100 -10.90 3.09 15.83
C ARG A 100 -9.54 2.43 15.52
N LYS A 101 -9.52 1.18 15.04
CA LYS A 101 -8.29 0.43 14.73
C LYS A 101 -7.98 0.32 13.23
N LYS A 102 -8.93 0.65 12.35
CA LYS A 102 -8.81 0.53 10.89
C LYS A 102 -9.61 1.63 10.20
N ASP A 103 -8.96 2.74 9.86
CA ASP A 103 -9.52 3.93 9.19
C ASP A 103 -9.88 3.71 7.70
N LEU A 104 -10.18 2.47 7.30
CA LEU A 104 -10.26 2.08 5.88
C LEU A 104 -11.68 2.01 5.32
N VAL A 105 -12.71 1.84 6.15
CA VAL A 105 -14.07 1.61 5.67
C VAL A 105 -14.97 2.78 6.07
N PRO A 106 -15.38 3.62 5.12
CA PRO A 106 -16.40 4.64 5.35
C PRO A 106 -17.75 3.96 5.56
N ILE A 107 -18.55 4.51 6.48
CA ILE A 107 -19.84 3.92 6.86
C ILE A 107 -20.83 5.06 7.04
N LEU A 108 -21.91 5.03 6.28
CA LEU A 108 -23.11 5.81 6.50
C LEU A 108 -24.25 4.83 6.80
N LEU A 109 -24.90 4.99 7.95
CA LEU A 109 -26.02 4.16 8.36
C LEU A 109 -27.19 5.05 8.70
N VAL A 110 -28.26 4.91 7.94
CA VAL A 110 -29.55 5.53 8.22
C VAL A 110 -30.30 4.67 9.25
N ARG A 111 -30.93 5.34 10.22
CA ARG A 111 -31.80 4.75 11.25
C ARG A 111 -33.01 5.67 11.41
N GLU A 112 -34.07 5.12 12.01
CA GLU A 112 -35.34 5.82 12.23
C GLU A 112 -35.20 7.23 12.82
N ASN A 113 -34.31 7.42 13.80
CA ASN A 113 -34.17 8.68 14.56
C ASN A 113 -32.76 9.30 14.50
N SER A 114 -31.83 8.74 13.73
CA SER A 114 -30.45 9.22 13.68
C SER A 114 -29.71 8.71 12.45
N ILE A 115 -28.78 9.51 11.94
CA ILE A 115 -27.85 9.11 10.89
C ILE A 115 -26.47 8.95 11.51
N PHE A 116 -25.89 7.77 11.39
CA PHE A 116 -24.52 7.51 11.84
C PHE A 116 -23.56 7.60 10.67
N ILE A 117 -22.50 8.38 10.85
CA ILE A 117 -21.52 8.68 9.80
C ILE A 117 -20.12 8.45 10.36
N SER A 118 -19.34 7.64 9.66
CA SER A 118 -17.92 7.41 9.90
C SER A 118 -17.18 7.65 8.60
N LEU A 119 -16.64 8.84 8.44
CA LEU A 119 -15.87 9.25 7.27
C LEU A 119 -14.47 9.65 7.69
N LEU A 120 -13.47 8.90 7.22
CA LEU A 120 -12.06 9.18 7.48
C LEU A 120 -11.78 9.19 8.99
N THR A 121 -11.48 10.37 9.54
CA THR A 121 -11.22 10.60 10.97
C THR A 121 -12.47 11.08 11.72
N ILE A 122 -13.53 11.48 11.01
CA ILE A 122 -14.74 12.05 11.59
C ILE A 122 -15.74 10.93 11.85
N ARG A 123 -16.21 10.86 13.09
CA ARG A 123 -17.27 9.95 13.50
C ARG A 123 -18.36 10.77 14.15
N ALA A 124 -19.55 10.75 13.58
CA ALA A 124 -20.66 11.62 13.96
C ALA A 124 -21.97 10.84 14.04
N LEU A 125 -22.81 11.18 15.01
CA LEU A 125 -24.21 10.83 15.04
C LEU A 125 -25.02 12.10 14.84
N VAL A 126 -25.77 12.17 13.76
CA VAL A 126 -26.62 13.31 13.41
C VAL A 126 -28.06 12.97 13.78
N LYS A 127 -28.72 13.87 14.50
CA LYS A 127 -30.16 13.84 14.80
C LYS A 127 -30.82 15.10 14.28
N CYS A 128 -32.15 15.14 14.35
CA CYS A 128 -32.94 16.32 13.94
C CYS A 128 -32.66 17.58 14.78
N ASP A 129 -32.14 17.45 16.00
CA ASP A 129 -31.94 18.58 16.92
C ASP A 129 -30.56 18.62 17.59
N THR A 130 -29.74 17.61 17.36
CA THR A 130 -28.44 17.47 18.03
C THR A 130 -27.44 16.73 17.13
N VAL A 131 -26.17 17.12 17.21
CA VAL A 131 -25.06 16.40 16.57
C VAL A 131 -24.09 15.95 17.63
N ILE A 132 -23.73 14.66 17.62
CA ILE A 132 -22.76 14.08 18.55
C ILE A 132 -21.53 13.68 17.75
N LEU A 133 -20.42 14.37 18.00
CA LEU A 133 -19.13 14.02 17.42
C LEU A 133 -18.38 13.12 18.39
N PHE A 134 -17.99 11.93 17.94
CA PHE A 134 -17.15 11.02 18.70
C PHE A 134 -15.69 11.36 18.47
N ASP A 135 -15.00 11.72 19.54
CA ASP A 135 -13.57 11.92 19.51
C ASP A 135 -12.86 10.56 19.54
N SER A 136 -11.86 10.40 18.68
CA SER A 136 -11.02 9.21 18.68
C SER A 136 -9.77 9.49 19.48
N VAL A 137 -9.66 8.81 20.63
CA VAL A 137 -8.48 8.82 21.49
C VAL A 137 -7.23 8.52 20.64
N GLY A 138 -6.44 9.55 20.34
CA GLY A 138 -5.26 9.45 19.49
C GLY A 138 -5.13 10.56 18.43
N LEU A 139 -6.25 11.18 18.00
CA LEU A 139 -6.15 12.53 17.47
C LEU A 139 -5.85 13.44 18.66
N SER A 140 -4.73 14.16 18.61
CA SER A 140 -4.56 15.30 19.48
C SER A 140 -5.80 16.18 19.31
N LEU A 141 -6.59 16.29 20.37
CA LEU A 141 -7.71 17.22 20.54
C LEU A 141 -7.34 18.69 20.28
N GLU A 142 -6.07 18.96 19.98
CA GLU A 142 -5.53 20.26 19.63
C GLU A 142 -5.19 20.42 18.13
N SER A 143 -5.44 19.41 17.29
CA SER A 143 -5.18 19.56 15.86
C SER A 143 -6.04 20.70 15.30
N ARG A 144 -5.38 21.70 14.70
CA ARG A 144 -6.03 22.92 14.16
C ARG A 144 -7.22 22.57 13.26
N ALA A 145 -7.10 21.50 12.48
CA ALA A 145 -8.17 21.01 11.60
C ALA A 145 -9.46 20.64 12.35
N HIS A 146 -9.36 19.99 13.52
CA HIS A 146 -10.54 19.60 14.30
C HIS A 146 -11.24 20.83 14.90
N ARG A 147 -10.48 21.83 15.36
CA ARG A 147 -11.03 23.11 15.84
C ARG A 147 -11.68 23.90 14.71
N THR A 148 -11.04 23.97 13.55
CA THR A 148 -11.61 24.61 12.36
C THR A 148 -12.91 23.92 11.94
N PHE A 149 -12.95 22.59 11.96
CA PHE A 149 -14.16 21.82 11.69
C PHE A 149 -15.27 22.10 12.70
N LEU A 150 -14.99 22.06 14.01
CA LEU A 150 -15.99 22.35 15.05
C LEU A 150 -16.56 23.76 14.90
N ASN A 151 -15.72 24.74 14.57
CA ASN A 151 -16.15 26.11 14.34
C ASN A 151 -17.03 26.22 13.09
N ASP A 152 -16.62 25.62 11.98
CA ASP A 152 -17.39 25.61 10.72
C ASP A 152 -18.75 24.92 10.89
N LEU A 153 -18.76 23.76 11.54
CA LEU A 153 -19.99 23.03 11.89
C LEU A 153 -20.89 23.90 12.78
N SER A 154 -20.36 24.51 13.84
CA SER A 154 -21.15 25.37 14.73
C SER A 154 -21.75 26.57 14.00
N LEU A 155 -21.02 27.15 13.04
CA LEU A 155 -21.46 28.29 12.25
C LEU A 155 -22.59 27.89 11.31
N ARG A 156 -22.43 26.77 10.58
CA ARG A 156 -23.47 26.25 9.67
C ARG A 156 -24.73 25.79 10.42
N LEU A 157 -24.60 25.20 11.60
CA LEU A 157 -25.75 24.78 12.41
C LEU A 157 -26.52 25.96 13.02
N ARG A 158 -25.82 27.05 13.38
CA ARG A 158 -26.42 28.27 13.92
C ARG A 158 -27.33 28.98 12.93
N ASN A 159 -27.08 28.84 11.63
CA ASN A 159 -27.86 29.47 10.53
C ASN A 159 -28.22 30.92 10.86
N GLN A 160 -27.24 31.68 11.33
CA GLN A 160 -27.38 33.08 11.68
C GLN A 160 -27.29 33.93 10.42
N ASP A 161 -28.15 34.95 10.33
CA ASP A 161 -28.13 35.98 9.30
C ASP A 161 -26.85 36.82 9.41
N VAL A 162 -25.74 36.30 8.89
CA VAL A 162 -24.53 37.11 8.71
C VAL A 162 -24.64 37.74 7.32
N ASN A 163 -25.03 39.01 7.27
CA ASN A 163 -25.03 39.89 6.09
C ASN A 163 -26.14 39.68 5.05
N GLY A 164 -27.40 39.50 5.47
CA GLY A 164 -28.56 39.60 4.56
C GLY A 164 -28.68 38.48 3.51
N MET A 165 -27.90 37.41 3.65
CA MET A 165 -28.11 36.15 2.94
C MET A 165 -29.25 35.42 3.64
N THR A 166 -30.27 35.01 2.88
CA THR A 166 -31.43 34.24 3.36
C THR A 166 -30.98 33.00 4.14
N ARG A 167 -31.66 32.73 5.27
CA ARG A 167 -31.55 31.45 6.02
C ARG A 167 -31.51 30.27 5.05
N ASP A 168 -30.54 29.38 5.26
CA ASP A 168 -30.48 28.15 4.48
C ASP A 168 -31.80 27.38 4.68
N PRO A 169 -32.51 27.01 3.59
CA PRO A 169 -33.77 26.30 3.67
C PRO A 169 -33.58 24.85 4.13
N LEU A 170 -32.34 24.37 4.19
CA LEU A 170 -31.99 23.01 4.54
C LEU A 170 -32.32 22.69 6.02
N PRO A 171 -32.90 21.50 6.29
CA PRO A 171 -33.08 20.97 7.63
C PRO A 171 -31.77 20.89 8.44
N TYR A 172 -31.90 20.83 9.77
CA TYR A 172 -30.76 20.77 10.68
C TYR A 172 -29.83 19.59 10.37
N GLU A 173 -30.40 18.41 10.09
CA GLU A 173 -29.67 17.19 9.75
C GLU A 173 -28.84 17.33 8.46
N PHE A 174 -29.35 18.03 7.44
CA PHE A 174 -28.64 18.17 6.16
C PHE A 174 -27.53 19.22 6.25
N ARG A 175 -27.73 20.31 7.00
CA ARG A 175 -26.64 21.26 7.27
C ARG A 175 -25.49 20.60 8.05
N ALA A 176 -25.82 19.71 9.00
CA ALA A 176 -24.83 18.92 9.71
C ALA A 176 -24.07 17.99 8.76
N LEU A 177 -24.81 17.26 7.92
CA LEU A 177 -24.27 16.32 6.93
C LEU A 177 -23.35 17.02 5.92
N GLU A 178 -23.80 18.14 5.37
CA GLU A 178 -23.05 18.97 4.45
C GLU A 178 -21.73 19.44 5.07
N SER A 179 -21.77 19.96 6.30
CA SER A 179 -20.56 20.38 7.03
C SER A 179 -19.55 19.24 7.21
N ILE A 180 -20.05 18.03 7.49
CA ILE A 180 -19.21 16.83 7.63
C ILE A 180 -18.58 16.46 6.28
N PHE A 181 -19.34 16.46 5.19
CA PHE A 181 -18.83 16.16 3.86
C PHE A 181 -17.83 17.20 3.35
N VAL A 182 -18.09 18.50 3.54
CA VAL A 182 -17.15 19.58 3.19
C VAL A 182 -15.81 19.38 3.91
N CYS A 183 -15.85 19.07 5.20
CA CYS A 183 -14.63 18.82 5.96
C CYS A 183 -13.91 17.56 5.47
N ALA A 184 -14.64 16.47 5.21
CA ALA A 184 -14.08 15.24 4.69
C ALA A 184 -13.40 15.45 3.33
N LEU A 185 -14.07 16.13 2.39
CA LEU A 185 -13.53 16.46 1.07
C LEU A 185 -12.31 17.39 1.15
N SER A 186 -12.34 18.40 2.02
CA SER A 186 -11.20 19.29 2.23
C SER A 186 -9.97 18.51 2.70
N ASN A 187 -10.16 17.58 3.64
CA ASN A 187 -9.10 16.70 4.12
C ASN A 187 -8.58 15.76 3.02
N LEU A 188 -9.46 15.12 2.24
CA LEU A 188 -9.07 14.27 1.10
C LEU A 188 -8.31 15.08 0.04
N THR A 189 -8.76 16.28 -0.28
CA THR A 189 -8.12 17.15 -1.27
C THR A 189 -6.73 17.57 -0.80
N ALA A 190 -6.57 17.90 0.48
CA ALA A 190 -5.27 18.23 1.06
C ALA A 190 -4.32 17.01 1.05
N GLU A 191 -4.81 15.84 1.46
CA GLU A 191 -4.06 14.57 1.45
C GLU A 191 -3.63 14.20 0.02
N MET A 192 -4.54 14.33 -0.97
CA MET A 192 -4.26 14.15 -2.39
C MET A 192 -3.14 15.08 -2.86
N LYS A 193 -3.24 16.39 -2.61
CA LYS A 193 -2.23 17.37 -3.04
C LYS A 193 -0.84 17.03 -2.51
N VAL A 194 -0.74 16.58 -1.27
CA VAL A 194 0.54 16.14 -0.68
C VAL A 194 1.08 14.92 -1.44
N HIS A 195 0.26 13.89 -1.64
CA HIS A 195 0.66 12.69 -2.37
C HIS A 195 1.08 12.97 -3.81
N LEU A 196 0.34 13.81 -4.54
CA LEU A 196 0.66 14.21 -5.91
C LEU A 196 1.97 14.98 -5.99
N THR A 197 2.19 15.94 -5.08
CA THR A 197 3.40 16.77 -5.06
C THR A 197 4.64 15.92 -4.80
N VAL A 198 4.56 15.02 -3.80
CA VAL A 198 5.67 14.11 -3.49
C VAL A 198 5.93 13.14 -4.64
N THR A 199 4.88 12.57 -5.23
CA THR A 199 5.04 11.61 -6.34
C THR A 199 5.66 12.27 -7.56
N ARG A 200 5.15 13.45 -7.99
CA ARG A 200 5.70 14.21 -9.11
C ARG A 200 7.17 14.58 -8.90
N GLY A 201 7.53 15.02 -7.69
CA GLY A 201 8.93 15.32 -7.35
C GLY A 201 9.85 14.11 -7.52
N ILE A 202 9.42 12.93 -7.05
CA ILE A 202 10.22 11.69 -7.19
C ILE A 202 10.35 11.25 -8.64
N LEU A 203 9.27 11.35 -9.42
CA LEU A 203 9.28 10.98 -10.83
C LEU A 203 10.27 11.86 -11.61
N GLN A 204 10.24 13.17 -11.38
CA GLN A 204 11.19 14.12 -11.97
C GLN A 204 12.64 13.82 -11.54
N ASP A 205 12.85 13.49 -10.26
CA ASP A 205 14.16 13.12 -9.74
C ASP A 205 14.72 11.82 -10.34
N LEU A 206 13.84 10.88 -10.68
CA LEU A 206 14.18 9.59 -11.31
C LEU A 206 14.48 9.75 -12.79
N GLU A 207 13.83 10.67 -13.48
CA GLU A 207 14.11 11.02 -14.88
C GLU A 207 15.55 11.54 -15.03
N TYR A 208 16.03 12.36 -14.09
CA TYR A 208 17.41 12.87 -14.13
C TYR A 208 18.44 11.83 -13.69
N SER A 209 18.14 11.02 -12.66
CA SER A 209 19.08 10.04 -12.12
C SER A 209 18.39 8.86 -11.44
N ILE A 210 18.64 7.67 -11.97
CA ILE A 210 18.11 6.42 -11.44
C ILE A 210 19.04 5.91 -10.34
N THR A 211 18.64 6.05 -9.08
CA THR A 211 19.35 5.48 -7.92
C THR A 211 18.45 4.51 -7.15
N ARG A 212 19.06 3.52 -6.50
CA ARG A 212 18.34 2.48 -5.75
C ARG A 212 17.46 3.05 -4.64
N ASP A 213 17.91 4.10 -3.94
CA ASP A 213 17.17 4.71 -2.84
C ASP A 213 15.92 5.45 -3.35
N LYS A 214 16.02 6.15 -4.49
CA LYS A 214 14.88 6.80 -5.14
C LYS A 214 13.83 5.78 -5.60
N LEU A 215 14.25 4.65 -6.17
CA LEU A 215 13.33 3.56 -6.53
C LEU A 215 12.65 2.96 -5.30
N ARG A 216 13.38 2.73 -4.22
CA ARG A 216 12.80 2.25 -2.96
C ARG A 216 11.79 3.26 -2.40
N PHE A 217 12.10 4.55 -2.48
CA PHE A 217 11.19 5.60 -2.03
C PHE A 217 9.93 5.67 -2.92
N LEU A 218 10.07 5.54 -4.24
CA LEU A 218 8.94 5.44 -5.17
C LEU A 218 8.01 4.28 -4.80
N LEU A 219 8.54 3.10 -4.48
CA LEU A 219 7.73 1.95 -4.06
C LEU A 219 6.93 2.23 -2.78
N VAL A 220 7.55 2.89 -1.79
CA VAL A 220 6.87 3.27 -0.54
C VAL A 220 5.76 4.28 -0.82
N GLN A 221 6.01 5.25 -1.70
CA GLN A 221 4.99 6.24 -2.06
C GLN A 221 3.87 5.64 -2.90
N ASN A 222 4.17 4.73 -3.85
CA ASN A 222 3.17 4.02 -4.62
C ASN A 222 2.25 3.20 -3.69
N LYS A 223 2.81 2.53 -2.67
CA LYS A 223 2.00 1.84 -1.65
C LYS A 223 1.06 2.79 -0.91
N LYS A 224 1.53 3.98 -0.51
CA LYS A 224 0.69 4.99 0.16
C LYS A 224 -0.40 5.54 -0.77
N LEU A 225 -0.04 5.86 -2.02
CA LEU A 225 -0.97 6.33 -3.05
C LEU A 225 -2.06 5.28 -3.34
N SER A 226 -1.68 4.01 -3.42
CA SER A 226 -2.62 2.89 -3.59
C SER A 226 -3.55 2.70 -2.38
N GLN A 227 -3.07 2.92 -1.16
CA GLN A 227 -3.90 2.89 0.04
C GLN A 227 -4.90 4.05 0.06
N PHE A 228 -4.43 5.24 -0.33
CA PHE A 228 -5.26 6.43 -0.45
C PHE A 228 -6.33 6.26 -1.54
N TYR A 229 -5.96 5.73 -2.71
CA TYR A 229 -6.91 5.39 -3.78
C TYR A 229 -8.03 4.47 -3.30
N LYS A 230 -7.68 3.35 -2.63
CA LYS A 230 -8.69 2.42 -2.08
C LYS A 230 -9.61 3.09 -1.07
N LYS A 231 -9.04 3.91 -0.19
CA LYS A 231 -9.78 4.65 0.84
C LYS A 231 -10.80 5.61 0.21
N THR A 232 -10.41 6.34 -0.84
CA THR A 232 -11.31 7.26 -1.56
C THR A 232 -12.34 6.52 -2.41
N SER A 233 -11.94 5.43 -3.09
CA SER A 233 -12.85 4.55 -3.87
C SER A 233 -13.99 4.04 -3.00
N LEU A 234 -13.67 3.49 -1.81
CA LEU A 234 -14.67 3.01 -0.87
C LEU A 234 -15.61 4.12 -0.38
N MET A 235 -15.17 5.38 -0.37
CA MET A 235 -16.03 6.51 -0.01
C MET A 235 -16.97 6.87 -1.15
N GLY A 236 -16.51 6.80 -2.40
CA GLY A 236 -17.36 6.94 -3.58
C GLY A 236 -18.42 5.85 -3.62
N GLU A 237 -18.00 4.59 -3.51
CA GLU A 237 -18.89 3.41 -3.47
C GLU A 237 -19.95 3.53 -2.37
N MET A 238 -19.59 4.00 -1.17
CA MET A 238 -20.56 4.18 -0.09
C MET A 238 -21.60 5.28 -0.39
N ILE A 239 -21.24 6.34 -1.13
CA ILE A 239 -22.22 7.38 -1.52
C ILE A 239 -23.08 6.87 -2.69
N ASP A 240 -22.49 6.15 -3.64
CA ASP A 240 -23.16 5.50 -4.77
C ASP A 240 -24.24 4.52 -4.29
N ASP A 241 -23.85 3.60 -3.40
CA ASP A 241 -24.74 2.60 -2.79
C ASP A 241 -25.92 3.25 -2.03
N LEU A 242 -25.73 4.46 -1.49
CA LEU A 242 -26.76 5.22 -0.77
C LEU A 242 -27.68 5.96 -1.75
N LEU A 243 -27.14 6.49 -2.85
CA LEU A 243 -27.92 7.12 -3.91
C LEU A 243 -28.83 6.12 -4.64
N ASP A 244 -28.42 4.85 -4.73
CA ASP A 244 -29.23 3.78 -5.31
C ASP A 244 -30.43 3.33 -4.44
N GLN A 245 -30.49 3.75 -3.17
CA GLN A 245 -31.49 3.31 -2.19
C GLN A 245 -32.44 4.44 -1.79
N ASP A 246 -33.48 4.67 -2.59
CA ASP A 246 -34.51 5.71 -2.37
C ASP A 246 -35.13 5.65 -0.96
N ASP A 247 -35.39 4.45 -0.43
CA ASP A 247 -35.91 4.23 0.93
C ASP A 247 -35.00 4.87 1.99
N ASP A 248 -33.69 4.64 1.88
CA ASP A 248 -32.68 5.18 2.80
C ASP A 248 -32.60 6.71 2.68
N LEU A 249 -32.70 7.26 1.47
CA LEU A 249 -32.73 8.72 1.23
C LEU A 249 -33.96 9.37 1.88
N CYS A 250 -35.13 8.79 1.71
CA CYS A 250 -36.35 9.23 2.40
C CYS A 250 -36.21 9.11 3.92
N GLU A 251 -35.54 8.06 4.40
CA GLU A 251 -35.33 7.87 5.82
C GLU A 251 -34.43 8.93 6.48
N MET A 252 -33.58 9.62 5.71
CA MET A 252 -32.68 10.68 6.21
C MET A 252 -33.40 11.96 6.63
N TYR A 253 -34.67 12.16 6.26
CA TYR A 253 -35.48 13.33 6.65
C TYR A 253 -35.99 13.24 8.10
N LEU A 254 -35.06 13.32 9.07
CA LEU A 254 -35.34 13.17 10.50
C LEU A 254 -36.29 14.25 11.04
N SER A 255 -36.17 15.50 10.57
CA SER A 255 -37.03 16.61 10.98
C SER A 255 -38.48 16.41 10.53
N SER A 256 -38.69 15.89 9.33
CA SER A 256 -40.04 15.60 8.78
C SER A 256 -40.69 14.43 9.52
N LYS A 257 -39.92 13.37 9.80
CA LYS A 257 -40.37 12.22 10.61
C LYS A 257 -40.81 12.64 12.01
N ARG A 258 -40.03 13.49 12.69
CA ARG A 258 -40.42 14.03 14.01
C ARG A 258 -41.71 14.84 13.97
N ALA A 259 -41.98 15.52 12.86
CA ALA A 259 -43.23 16.26 12.64
C ALA A 259 -44.41 15.37 12.23
N GLY A 260 -44.23 14.04 12.14
CA GLY A 260 -45.26 13.09 11.70
C GLY A 260 -45.60 13.17 10.22
N LYS A 261 -44.76 13.83 9.42
CA LYS A 261 -44.92 13.92 7.96
C LYS A 261 -44.02 12.88 7.30
N PHE A 262 -44.63 11.77 6.92
CA PHE A 262 -43.98 10.80 6.04
C PHE A 262 -44.00 11.35 4.62
N ARG A 263 -42.82 11.54 4.05
CA ARG A 263 -42.65 11.95 2.65
C ARG A 263 -42.84 10.74 1.75
N ASP A 264 -43.31 10.98 0.53
CA ASP A 264 -43.40 9.95 -0.49
C ASP A 264 -42.00 9.50 -0.91
N GLU A 265 -41.87 8.29 -1.45
CA GLU A 265 -40.60 7.68 -1.91
C GLU A 265 -39.89 8.50 -3.00
N LYS A 266 -40.53 9.55 -3.54
CA LYS A 266 -39.97 10.42 -4.60
C LYS A 266 -39.63 11.83 -4.13
N ASP A 267 -39.88 12.15 -2.86
CA ASP A 267 -39.68 13.48 -2.30
C ASP A 267 -38.32 13.58 -1.55
N HIS A 268 -37.25 13.14 -2.22
CA HIS A 268 -35.86 13.13 -1.75
C HIS A 268 -34.89 13.96 -2.62
N ALA A 269 -35.39 14.77 -3.55
CA ALA A 269 -34.56 15.51 -4.51
C ALA A 269 -33.49 16.42 -3.85
N GLU A 270 -33.77 16.99 -2.67
CA GLU A 270 -32.82 17.88 -1.98
C GLU A 270 -31.58 17.12 -1.46
N ILE A 271 -31.79 15.93 -0.86
CA ILE A 271 -30.70 15.12 -0.33
C ILE A 271 -29.94 14.41 -1.44
N GLU A 272 -30.65 13.95 -2.47
CA GLU A 272 -30.06 13.32 -3.65
C GLU A 272 -29.10 14.29 -4.35
N MET A 273 -29.55 15.51 -4.69
CA MET A 273 -28.70 16.53 -5.30
C MET A 273 -27.47 16.89 -4.43
N LEU A 274 -27.64 16.92 -3.10
CA LEU A 274 -26.54 17.13 -2.16
C LEU A 274 -25.50 16.01 -2.29
N LEU A 275 -25.94 14.76 -2.19
CA LEU A 275 -25.08 13.58 -2.25
C LEU A 275 -24.43 13.39 -3.62
N GLU A 276 -25.15 13.62 -4.72
CA GLU A 276 -24.61 13.61 -6.09
C GLU A 276 -23.45 14.60 -6.26
N THR A 277 -23.60 15.81 -5.71
CA THR A 277 -22.54 16.82 -5.76
C THR A 277 -21.28 16.32 -5.03
N TYR A 278 -21.45 15.70 -3.86
CA TYR A 278 -20.33 15.14 -3.10
C TYR A 278 -19.72 13.91 -3.78
N TYR A 279 -20.55 13.04 -4.36
CA TYR A 279 -20.11 11.90 -5.14
C TYR A 279 -19.23 12.34 -6.32
N ALA A 280 -19.69 13.31 -7.11
CA ALA A 280 -18.93 13.84 -8.24
C ALA A 280 -17.55 14.38 -7.83
N HIS A 281 -17.46 15.06 -6.69
CA HIS A 281 -16.18 15.53 -6.15
C HIS A 281 -15.27 14.40 -5.67
N VAL A 282 -15.82 13.37 -5.02
CA VAL A 282 -15.04 12.19 -4.62
C VAL A 282 -14.51 11.47 -5.86
N GLU A 283 -15.33 11.31 -6.89
CA GLU A 283 -14.97 10.65 -8.13
C GLU A 283 -13.87 11.40 -8.90
N GLU A 284 -13.92 12.73 -8.93
CA GLU A 284 -12.83 13.56 -9.48
C GLU A 284 -11.48 13.28 -8.79
N ILE A 285 -11.50 13.14 -7.46
CA ILE A 285 -10.31 12.79 -6.66
C ILE A 285 -9.83 11.38 -7.03
N VAL A 286 -10.74 10.39 -7.10
CA VAL A 286 -10.42 9.01 -7.48
C VAL A 286 -9.76 8.94 -8.85
N GLN A 287 -10.32 9.62 -9.85
CA GLN A 287 -9.79 9.66 -11.22
C GLN A 287 -8.40 10.30 -11.27
N THR A 288 -8.21 11.42 -10.56
CA THR A 288 -6.92 12.11 -10.49
C THR A 288 -5.82 11.21 -9.89
N ILE A 289 -6.13 10.51 -8.80
CA ILE A 289 -5.20 9.57 -8.17
C ILE A 289 -4.94 8.36 -9.08
N GLY A 290 -5.98 7.81 -9.70
CA GLY A 290 -5.88 6.67 -10.62
C GLY A 290 -4.96 6.97 -11.80
N SER A 291 -5.11 8.14 -12.41
CA SER A 291 -4.20 8.62 -13.45
C SER A 291 -2.75 8.70 -12.97
N THR A 292 -2.52 9.26 -11.76
CA THR A 292 -1.16 9.36 -11.20
C THR A 292 -0.53 7.99 -10.89
N ILE A 293 -1.32 7.00 -10.45
CA ILE A 293 -0.84 5.62 -10.27
C ILE A 293 -0.41 5.03 -11.63
N SER A 294 -1.18 5.30 -12.68
CA SER A 294 -0.83 4.89 -14.06
C SER A 294 0.47 5.55 -14.54
N ASP A 295 0.67 6.83 -14.25
CA ASP A 295 1.91 7.54 -14.58
C ASP A 295 3.11 6.92 -13.88
N VAL A 296 3.00 6.62 -12.58
CA VAL A 296 4.05 5.94 -11.81
C VAL A 296 4.41 4.59 -12.44
N ARG A 297 3.41 3.79 -12.83
CA ARG A 297 3.64 2.50 -13.50
C ARG A 297 4.35 2.68 -14.85
N THR A 298 3.93 3.67 -15.63
CA THR A 298 4.56 3.98 -16.93
C THR A 298 6.02 4.38 -16.75
N THR A 299 6.33 5.21 -15.74
CA THR A 299 7.72 5.56 -15.41
C THR A 299 8.53 4.36 -14.91
N GLU A 300 7.94 3.46 -14.12
CA GLU A 300 8.60 2.21 -13.70
C GLU A 300 8.98 1.34 -14.90
N GLU A 301 8.09 1.22 -15.89
CA GLU A 301 8.36 0.52 -17.15
C GLU A 301 9.50 1.18 -17.94
N ILE A 302 9.51 2.52 -18.06
CA ILE A 302 10.59 3.27 -18.70
C ILE A 302 11.94 3.04 -17.99
N ILE A 303 11.95 3.09 -16.66
CA ILE A 303 13.16 2.86 -15.87
C ILE A 303 13.71 1.45 -16.11
N ASN A 304 12.84 0.44 -16.15
CA ASN A 304 13.26 -0.94 -16.43
C ASN A 304 13.88 -1.05 -17.83
N ILE A 305 13.30 -0.41 -18.85
CA ILE A 305 13.88 -0.36 -20.20
C ILE A 305 15.28 0.28 -20.18
N ILE A 306 15.46 1.38 -19.44
CA ILE A 306 16.76 2.07 -19.33
C ILE A 306 17.79 1.17 -18.63
N LEU A 307 17.41 0.51 -17.53
CA LEU A 307 18.30 -0.38 -16.79
C LEU A 307 18.75 -1.59 -17.63
N ASP A 308 17.84 -2.18 -18.41
CA ASP A 308 18.17 -3.26 -19.33
C ASP A 308 19.10 -2.79 -20.46
N SER A 309 18.89 -1.58 -20.98
CA SER A 309 19.80 -0.96 -21.94
C SER A 309 21.20 -0.79 -21.35
N ASN A 310 21.33 -0.27 -20.13
CA ASN A 310 22.61 -0.12 -19.44
C ASN A 310 23.30 -1.47 -19.21
N ARG A 311 22.55 -2.50 -18.80
CA ARG A 311 23.07 -3.86 -18.68
C ARG A 311 23.60 -4.39 -20.01
N ASN A 312 22.87 -4.15 -21.11
CA ASN A 312 23.29 -4.56 -22.44
C ASN A 312 24.55 -3.80 -22.90
N GLN A 313 24.67 -2.50 -22.59
CA GLN A 313 25.87 -1.72 -22.87
C GLN A 313 27.09 -2.23 -22.10
N LEU A 314 26.94 -2.57 -20.82
CA LEU A 314 28.01 -3.16 -20.02
C LEU A 314 28.44 -4.53 -20.55
N MET A 315 27.48 -5.37 -20.95
CA MET A 315 27.78 -6.66 -21.58
C MET A 315 28.58 -6.47 -22.87
N LEU A 316 28.16 -5.53 -23.72
CA LEU A 316 28.87 -5.22 -24.96
C LEU A 316 30.29 -4.71 -24.69
N LEU A 317 30.47 -3.85 -23.67
CA LEU A 317 31.78 -3.38 -23.26
C LEU A 317 32.66 -4.55 -22.81
N GLY A 318 32.12 -5.49 -22.02
CA GLY A 318 32.80 -6.72 -21.62
C GLY A 318 33.20 -7.60 -22.81
N LEU A 319 32.33 -7.74 -23.81
CA LEU A 319 32.65 -8.45 -25.05
C LEU A 319 33.79 -7.77 -25.82
N ARG A 320 33.80 -6.43 -25.91
CA ARG A 320 34.90 -5.68 -26.54
C ARG A 320 36.23 -5.91 -25.84
N PHE A 321 36.25 -5.89 -24.50
CA PHE A 321 37.46 -6.24 -23.74
C PHE A 321 37.89 -7.68 -23.99
N SER A 322 36.96 -8.63 -23.96
CA SER A 322 37.26 -10.05 -24.21
C SER A 322 37.85 -10.28 -25.61
N ILE A 323 37.33 -9.60 -26.63
CA ILE A 323 37.88 -9.60 -27.99
C ILE A 323 39.30 -9.02 -28.02
N GLY A 324 39.55 -7.93 -27.28
CA GLY A 324 40.88 -7.34 -27.12
C GLY A 324 41.88 -8.31 -26.48
N LEU A 325 41.47 -8.99 -25.40
CA LEU A 325 42.29 -10.01 -24.73
C LEU A 325 42.55 -11.21 -25.64
N LEU A 326 41.56 -11.68 -26.41
CA LEU A 326 41.74 -12.78 -27.35
C LEU A 326 42.74 -12.44 -28.46
N SER A 327 42.62 -11.24 -29.03
CA SER A 327 43.55 -10.72 -30.05
C SER A 327 44.98 -10.61 -29.48
N MET A 328 45.13 -10.05 -28.28
CA MET A 328 46.43 -9.97 -27.59
C MET A 328 46.98 -11.36 -27.25
N GLY A 329 46.14 -12.29 -26.79
CA GLY A 329 46.51 -13.67 -26.48
C GLY A 329 47.07 -14.42 -27.70
N GLY A 330 46.49 -14.21 -28.88
CA GLY A 330 47.02 -14.76 -30.13
C GLY A 330 48.42 -14.22 -30.47
N ALA A 331 48.66 -12.92 -30.27
CA ALA A 331 49.98 -12.31 -30.48
C ALA A 331 51.01 -12.78 -29.43
N LEU A 332 50.60 -12.85 -28.16
CA LEU A 332 51.41 -13.37 -27.06
C LEU A 332 51.79 -14.83 -27.28
N TYR A 333 50.90 -15.65 -27.83
CA TYR A 333 51.21 -17.03 -28.18
C TYR A 333 52.36 -17.12 -29.18
N VAL A 334 52.31 -16.34 -30.27
CA VAL A 334 53.39 -16.29 -31.27
C VAL A 334 54.69 -15.76 -30.65
N ALA A 335 54.62 -14.67 -29.87
CA ALA A 335 55.78 -14.13 -29.17
C ALA A 335 56.37 -15.12 -28.16
N SER A 336 55.54 -15.92 -27.50
CA SER A 336 55.97 -16.94 -26.54
C SER A 336 56.69 -18.10 -27.22
N LEU A 337 56.23 -18.55 -28.40
CA LEU A 337 56.91 -19.60 -29.17
C LEU A 337 58.35 -19.20 -29.55
N TYR A 338 58.54 -17.96 -30.01
CA TYR A 338 59.87 -17.43 -30.34
C TYR A 338 60.67 -16.97 -29.12
N GLY A 339 60.02 -16.77 -27.97
CA GLY A 339 60.68 -16.53 -26.68
C GLY A 339 61.21 -17.79 -26.00
N MET A 340 60.88 -18.98 -26.54
CA MET A 340 61.45 -20.24 -26.09
C MET A 340 62.85 -20.43 -26.67
N ASN A 341 63.76 -21.00 -25.88
CA ASN A 341 65.14 -21.31 -26.27
C ASN A 341 65.21 -22.55 -27.16
N LEU A 342 64.57 -22.50 -28.33
CA LEU A 342 64.57 -23.52 -29.37
C LEU A 342 65.32 -22.96 -30.58
N GLU A 343 66.21 -23.76 -31.16
CA GLU A 343 67.05 -23.36 -32.29
C GLU A 343 66.19 -22.95 -33.50
N ASN A 344 66.15 -21.64 -33.81
CA ASN A 344 65.48 -21.11 -34.99
C ASN A 344 66.51 -20.61 -36.02
N TYR A 345 66.42 -21.08 -37.26
CA TYR A 345 67.25 -20.67 -38.41
C TYR A 345 67.09 -19.20 -38.86
N ILE A 346 66.37 -18.37 -38.07
CA ILE A 346 66.07 -16.95 -38.35
C ILE A 346 66.86 -16.02 -37.41
N GLU A 347 67.53 -16.56 -36.38
CA GLU A 347 68.22 -15.78 -35.33
C GLU A 347 69.48 -15.05 -35.83
N ASP A 348 70.22 -15.61 -36.78
CA ASP A 348 71.46 -15.01 -37.32
C ASP A 348 71.22 -13.78 -38.22
N GLY A 349 69.97 -13.53 -38.61
CA GLY A 349 69.60 -12.44 -39.51
C GLY A 349 69.25 -11.14 -38.77
N ASN A 350 69.89 -10.03 -39.14
CA ASN A 350 69.65 -8.68 -38.57
C ASN A 350 68.20 -8.16 -38.76
N ILE A 351 67.36 -8.87 -39.53
CA ILE A 351 65.97 -8.52 -39.87
C ILE A 351 64.95 -9.38 -39.10
N GLY A 352 65.36 -10.52 -38.51
CA GLY A 352 64.47 -11.53 -37.94
C GLY A 352 63.54 -10.98 -36.84
N PHE A 353 64.11 -10.21 -35.89
CA PHE A 353 63.34 -9.58 -34.81
C PHE A 353 62.27 -8.61 -35.32
N LEU A 354 62.61 -7.79 -36.33
CA LEU A 354 61.69 -6.82 -36.92
C LEU A 354 60.56 -7.53 -37.70
N LEU A 355 60.87 -8.63 -38.38
CA LEU A 355 59.88 -9.43 -39.10
C LEU A 355 58.88 -10.08 -38.13
N VAL A 356 59.34 -10.74 -37.08
CA VAL A 356 58.43 -11.40 -36.11
C VAL A 356 57.56 -10.37 -35.40
N THR A 357 58.13 -9.23 -34.98
CA THR A 357 57.37 -8.16 -34.32
C THR A 357 56.30 -7.57 -35.24
N THR A 358 56.63 -7.31 -36.52
CA THR A 358 55.66 -6.78 -37.48
C THR A 358 54.55 -7.77 -37.80
N VAL A 359 54.87 -9.06 -37.95
CA VAL A 359 53.88 -10.13 -38.16
C VAL A 359 52.96 -10.30 -36.94
N CYS A 360 53.50 -10.26 -35.72
CA CYS A 360 52.71 -10.33 -34.50
C CYS A 360 51.71 -9.18 -34.38
N VAL A 361 52.17 -7.94 -34.58
CA VAL A 361 51.30 -6.74 -34.54
C VAL A 361 50.24 -6.77 -35.65
N PHE A 362 50.62 -7.22 -36.85
CA PHE A 362 49.70 -7.38 -37.97
C PHE A 362 48.64 -8.44 -37.70
N SER A 363 49.04 -9.62 -37.22
CA SER A 363 48.14 -10.73 -36.85
C SER A 363 47.18 -10.31 -35.73
N MET A 364 47.68 -9.63 -34.69
CA MET A 364 46.86 -9.05 -33.61
C MET A 364 45.76 -8.14 -34.18
N SER A 365 46.16 -7.21 -35.05
CA SER A 365 45.26 -6.23 -35.66
C SER A 365 44.20 -6.90 -36.54
N LEU A 366 44.57 -7.92 -37.33
CA LEU A 366 43.64 -8.68 -38.16
C LEU A 366 42.59 -9.42 -37.32
N ILE A 367 43.03 -10.15 -36.29
CA ILE A 367 42.12 -10.91 -35.40
C ILE A 367 41.17 -9.94 -34.68
N PHE A 368 41.67 -8.79 -34.23
CA PHE A 368 40.87 -7.76 -33.57
C PHE A 368 39.80 -7.19 -34.51
N ILE A 369 40.19 -6.78 -35.72
CA ILE A 369 39.27 -6.21 -36.72
C ILE A 369 38.22 -7.24 -37.14
N TYR A 370 38.63 -8.50 -37.38
CA TYR A 370 37.71 -9.58 -37.71
C TYR A 370 36.65 -9.78 -36.61
N SER A 371 37.10 -9.88 -35.36
CA SER A 371 36.24 -10.11 -34.20
C SER A 371 35.27 -8.95 -33.93
N ILE A 372 35.75 -7.69 -34.05
CA ILE A 372 34.91 -6.48 -33.96
C ILE A 372 33.86 -6.45 -35.07
N ARG A 373 34.24 -6.78 -36.31
CA ARG A 373 33.31 -6.82 -37.45
C ARG A 373 32.22 -7.87 -37.25
N GLN A 374 32.58 -9.04 -36.73
CA GLN A 374 31.62 -10.08 -36.40
C GLN A 374 30.66 -9.61 -35.30
N LEU A 375 31.16 -8.96 -34.24
CA LEU A 375 30.34 -8.37 -33.19
C LEU A 375 29.32 -7.35 -33.76
N HIS A 376 29.77 -6.41 -34.61
CA HIS A 376 28.88 -5.43 -35.23
C HIS A 376 27.82 -6.07 -36.14
N ARG A 377 28.15 -7.16 -36.85
CA ARG A 377 27.16 -7.90 -37.66
C ARG A 377 26.06 -8.51 -36.79
N LEU A 378 26.43 -9.12 -35.65
CA LEU A 378 25.48 -9.73 -34.73
C LEU A 378 24.54 -8.67 -34.12
N GLN A 379 25.08 -7.52 -33.71
CA GLN A 379 24.27 -6.41 -33.19
C GLN A 379 23.23 -5.89 -34.19
N LYS A 380 23.63 -5.79 -35.48
CA LYS A 380 22.76 -5.28 -36.53
C LYS A 380 21.54 -6.19 -36.73
N MET A 381 21.72 -7.52 -36.63
CA MET A 381 20.63 -8.49 -36.79
C MET A 381 19.61 -8.39 -35.64
N THR A 382 20.08 -8.25 -34.40
CA THR A 382 19.23 -8.16 -33.20
C THR A 382 18.35 -6.90 -33.18
N LEU A 383 18.82 -5.77 -33.72
CA LEU A 383 18.02 -4.54 -33.81
C LEU A 383 16.96 -4.61 -34.93
N THR A 384 17.26 -5.30 -36.03
CA THR A 384 16.31 -5.45 -37.15
C THR A 384 15.19 -6.47 -36.88
N GLU A 385 15.40 -7.47 -36.02
CA GLU A 385 14.35 -8.44 -35.66
C GLU A 385 13.32 -7.86 -34.68
N SER A 386 13.73 -6.99 -33.75
CA SER A 386 12.82 -6.35 -32.79
C SER A 386 11.72 -5.50 -33.47
N SER A 387 12.00 -4.95 -34.65
CA SER A 387 11.03 -4.14 -35.41
C SER A 387 9.97 -4.97 -36.16
N LYS A 388 10.13 -6.30 -36.28
CA LYS A 388 9.19 -7.17 -37.03
C LYS A 388 8.22 -7.97 -36.15
N GLY A 389 8.27 -7.81 -34.83
CA GLY A 389 7.46 -8.59 -33.87
C GLY A 389 6.16 -7.95 -33.38
N LYS A 390 5.76 -6.78 -33.89
CA LYS A 390 4.47 -6.14 -33.59
C LYS A 390 3.88 -5.54 -34.88
N ALA A 391 3.29 -6.39 -35.71
CA ALA A 391 2.35 -6.02 -36.75
C ALA A 391 1.18 -7.01 -36.70
#